data_AF-A0AA86T5B2-F1
#
_entry.id   AF-A0AA86T5B2-F1
#
_cell.length_a   1.000
_cell.length_b   1.000
_cell.length_c   1.000
_cell.angle_alpha   90.00
_cell.angle_beta   90.00
_cell.angle_gamma   90.00
#
_symmetry.space_group_name_H-M   'P 1'
#
loop_
_entity.id
_entity.type
_entity.pdbx_description
1 polymer ?
#
loop_
_entity_poly.entity_id
_entity_poly.type
_entity_poly.pdbx_seq_one_letter_code
_entity_poly.pdbx_strand_id
1 'polypeptide(L)'
;MRGLLPRACDAIPYSLMIGWCFLAAACSTIHTPQPGSAPVFRLDGLDQRGFQSLIRRQDALIAKCQATNTCDQAYFNRGLTALFEHRDSAITHFQKVVSLAPKGKLSQASQAWVQLLRAGSNAKDGDSWMAAHWNAQAIARERELLTQTVEYLARELLVRQGELQQIASSKESDLSTVETLQRELSERQKKIEELAGKKEPPRPGSDPAMVQALQAQLEQRDKKIEELTNQLEALKRIDQEMREKARPVRPPAPPAPLPLEGEPKP
;
A
#
# COMPACT_ATOMS: atom_id res chain seq x y z
N MET A 1 20.73 101.77 -2.63
CA MET A 1 20.71 101.05 -3.92
C MET A 1 19.24 100.74 -4.24
N ARG A 2 18.57 101.54 -5.08
CA ARG A 2 17.95 101.12 -6.37
C ARG A 2 17.63 99.61 -6.40
N GLY A 3 16.41 99.09 -6.59
CA GLY A 3 15.11 99.65 -6.96
C GLY A 3 14.29 98.55 -7.65
N LEU A 4 12.97 98.57 -7.44
CA LEU A 4 11.88 98.20 -8.38
C LEU A 4 11.77 96.76 -8.94
N LEU A 5 10.64 96.12 -8.57
CA LEU A 5 9.83 95.17 -9.35
C LEU A 5 9.61 95.65 -10.81
N PRO A 6 9.33 94.77 -11.83
CA PRO A 6 8.05 94.05 -11.88
C PRO A 6 7.99 92.70 -12.63
N ARG A 7 6.80 92.08 -12.50
CA ARG A 7 6.19 91.03 -13.32
C ARG A 7 6.45 91.17 -14.83
N ALA A 8 6.67 90.03 -15.49
CA ALA A 8 6.28 89.78 -16.87
C ALA A 8 5.97 88.29 -17.07
N CYS A 9 4.68 87.95 -17.19
CA CYS A 9 4.24 86.80 -17.97
C CYS A 9 4.26 87.27 -19.42
N ASP A 10 5.10 86.69 -20.26
CA ASP A 10 4.92 86.78 -21.71
C ASP A 10 5.52 85.55 -22.41
N ALA A 11 4.61 84.86 -23.09
CA ALA A 11 4.76 84.10 -24.33
C ALA A 11 6.10 83.39 -24.63
N ILE A 12 6.14 82.08 -24.41
CA ILE A 12 7.10 81.18 -25.08
C ILE A 12 6.36 80.47 -26.23
N PRO A 13 6.88 80.52 -27.48
CA PRO A 13 6.17 80.08 -28.68
C PRO A 13 6.02 78.56 -28.80
N TYR A 14 4.80 78.13 -29.12
CA TYR A 14 4.29 76.76 -29.28
C TYR A 14 4.82 75.97 -30.50
N SER A 15 6.09 76.10 -30.91
CA SER A 15 6.57 75.49 -32.17
C SER A 15 7.75 74.52 -32.09
N LEU A 16 8.19 74.11 -30.88
CA LEU A 16 9.27 73.13 -30.72
C LEU A 16 8.97 72.03 -29.68
N MET A 17 7.69 71.72 -29.43
CA MET A 17 7.24 70.64 -28.53
C MET A 17 6.31 69.64 -29.24
N ILE A 18 6.58 69.33 -30.51
CA ILE A 18 5.88 68.25 -31.25
C ILE A 18 6.87 67.17 -31.74
N GLY A 19 8.18 67.43 -31.69
CA GLY A 19 9.23 66.50 -32.15
C GLY A 19 9.72 65.48 -31.11
N TRP A 20 9.34 65.59 -29.84
CA TRP A 20 9.84 64.71 -28.75
C TRP A 20 8.77 63.81 -28.12
N CYS A 21 7.57 63.74 -28.69
CA CYS A 21 6.53 62.79 -28.26
C CYS A 21 6.41 61.52 -29.14
N PHE A 22 7.19 61.39 -30.22
CA PHE A 22 7.05 60.27 -31.16
C PHE A 22 8.06 59.12 -31.01
N LEU A 23 8.83 59.07 -29.91
CA LEU A 23 9.78 57.95 -29.65
C LEU A 23 9.57 57.22 -28.31
N ALA A 24 8.42 57.39 -27.64
CA ALA A 24 8.10 56.67 -26.41
C ALA A 24 6.72 55.99 -26.42
N ALA A 25 6.25 55.56 -27.60
CA ALA A 25 5.06 54.72 -27.75
C ALA A 25 5.47 53.24 -27.97
N ALA A 26 6.18 52.67 -27.00
CA ALA A 26 6.21 51.24 -26.79
C ALA A 26 5.59 50.98 -25.41
N CYS A 27 4.26 50.79 -25.39
CA CYS A 27 3.57 50.27 -24.22
C CYS A 27 4.03 48.83 -23.99
N SER A 28 5.07 48.62 -23.19
CA SER A 28 5.09 47.42 -22.36
C SER A 28 4.04 47.67 -21.28
N THR A 29 2.90 46.98 -21.39
CA THR A 29 2.08 46.69 -20.22
C THR A 29 3.01 45.99 -19.23
N ILE A 30 3.57 46.76 -18.29
CA ILE A 30 4.09 46.22 -17.05
C ILE A 30 2.86 45.61 -16.38
N HIS A 31 2.63 44.33 -16.66
CA HIS A 31 1.66 43.52 -15.96
C HIS A 31 2.21 43.39 -14.54
N THR A 32 1.83 44.33 -13.67
CA THR A 32 1.99 44.14 -12.24
C THR A 32 1.23 42.85 -11.93
N PRO A 33 1.93 41.77 -11.49
CA PRO A 33 1.25 40.53 -11.17
C PRO A 33 0.18 40.87 -10.12
N GLN A 34 -1.05 40.49 -10.43
CA GLN A 34 -2.18 40.67 -9.52
C GLN A 34 -1.76 40.14 -8.14
N PRO A 35 -2.03 40.85 -7.03
CA PRO A 35 -1.52 40.49 -5.71
C PRO A 35 -1.87 39.08 -5.19
N GLY A 36 -2.69 38.31 -5.92
CA GLY A 36 -3.00 36.89 -5.66
C GLY A 36 -2.22 35.86 -6.48
N SER A 37 -1.48 36.22 -7.55
CA SER A 37 -0.91 35.22 -8.47
C SER A 37 0.50 34.74 -8.09
N ALA A 38 1.15 35.37 -7.12
CA ALA A 38 2.50 35.00 -6.70
C ALA A 38 2.49 33.70 -5.84
N PRO A 39 3.51 32.83 -5.98
CA PRO A 39 3.67 31.68 -5.11
C PRO A 39 3.96 32.13 -3.67
N VAL A 40 3.44 31.38 -2.70
CA VAL A 40 3.64 31.61 -1.26
C VAL A 40 5.07 31.25 -0.87
N PHE A 41 5.63 30.23 -1.52
CA PHE A 41 7.01 29.79 -1.32
C PHE A 41 7.75 29.73 -2.66
N ARG A 42 9.02 30.13 -2.69
CA ARG A 42 9.85 30.06 -3.89
C ARG A 42 10.71 28.79 -3.85
N LEU A 43 10.75 28.06 -4.96
CA LEU A 43 11.72 26.99 -5.15
C LEU A 43 13.00 27.53 -5.79
N ASP A 44 14.13 26.98 -5.36
CA ASP A 44 15.38 27.11 -6.09
C ASP A 44 15.33 26.29 -7.40
N GLY A 45 15.98 26.79 -8.44
CA GLY A 45 15.86 26.23 -9.81
C GLY A 45 16.31 24.77 -9.95
N LEU A 46 17.12 24.25 -9.02
CA LEU A 46 17.56 22.86 -9.01
C LEU A 46 16.44 21.89 -8.61
N ASP A 47 15.50 22.32 -7.75
CA ASP A 47 14.44 21.47 -7.21
C ASP A 47 13.15 21.49 -8.05
N GLN A 48 13.07 22.40 -9.03
CA GLN A 48 11.87 22.62 -9.84
C GLN A 48 11.44 21.37 -10.62
N ARG A 49 12.39 20.57 -11.13
CA ARG A 49 12.08 19.32 -11.87
C ARG A 49 11.53 18.23 -10.96
N GLY A 50 12.13 18.06 -9.78
CA GLY A 50 11.64 17.11 -8.78
C GLY A 50 10.22 17.45 -8.34
N PHE A 51 9.98 18.74 -8.09
CA PHE A 51 8.68 19.26 -7.68
C PHE A 51 7.58 19.09 -8.74
N GLN A 52 7.91 19.34 -10.01
CA GLN A 52 6.98 19.09 -11.12
C GLN A 52 6.59 17.61 -11.25
N SER A 53 7.54 16.70 -10.99
CA SER A 53 7.22 15.27 -10.97
C SER A 53 6.28 14.89 -9.81
N LEU A 54 6.41 15.55 -8.66
CA LEU A 54 5.55 15.36 -7.50
C LEU A 54 4.13 15.87 -7.77
N ILE A 55 3.98 17.04 -8.39
CA ILE A 55 2.68 17.60 -8.80
C ILE A 55 1.94 16.61 -9.72
N ARG A 56 2.60 16.12 -10.78
CA ARG A 56 1.99 15.15 -11.71
C ARG A 56 1.50 13.88 -11.02
N ARG A 57 2.26 13.36 -10.04
CA ARG A 57 1.85 12.18 -9.27
C ARG A 57 0.61 12.47 -8.44
N GLN A 58 0.55 13.63 -7.81
CA GLN A 58 -0.61 14.03 -7.00
C GLN A 58 -1.85 14.28 -7.85
N ASP A 59 -1.70 14.90 -9.03
CA ASP A 59 -2.81 15.09 -9.96
C ASP A 59 -3.35 13.72 -10.44
N ALA A 60 -2.48 12.74 -10.68
CA ALA A 60 -2.90 11.37 -10.98
C ALA A 60 -3.63 10.69 -9.82
N LEU A 61 -3.27 10.99 -8.56
CA LEU A 61 -3.99 10.50 -7.38
C LEU A 61 -5.38 11.16 -7.25
N ILE A 62 -5.46 12.47 -7.48
CA ILE A 62 -6.74 13.19 -7.49
C ILE A 62 -7.66 12.67 -8.58
N ALA A 63 -7.13 12.41 -9.78
CA ALA A 63 -7.92 11.84 -10.89
C ALA A 63 -8.51 10.47 -10.54
N LYS A 64 -7.79 9.65 -9.76
CA LYS A 64 -8.22 8.31 -9.34
C LYS A 64 -9.14 8.31 -8.13
N CYS A 65 -9.13 9.37 -7.32
CA CYS A 65 -9.83 9.34 -6.03
C CYS A 65 -11.35 9.51 -6.14
N GLN A 66 -11.88 9.89 -7.32
CA GLN A 66 -13.33 10.08 -7.54
C GLN A 66 -14.20 8.83 -7.20
N ALA A 67 -13.59 7.67 -7.00
CA ALA A 67 -14.24 6.41 -6.63
C ALA A 67 -14.15 6.02 -5.14
N THR A 68 -13.29 6.66 -4.33
CA THR A 68 -13.12 6.30 -2.90
C THR A 68 -13.27 7.55 -2.03
N ASN A 69 -14.00 7.46 -0.91
CA ASN A 69 -14.25 8.55 0.06
C ASN A 69 -12.99 9.15 0.74
N THR A 70 -11.80 8.90 0.22
CA THR A 70 -10.47 9.28 0.75
C THR A 70 -9.76 10.30 -0.15
N CYS A 71 -10.52 11.14 -0.86
CA CYS A 71 -9.95 12.22 -1.69
C CYS A 71 -9.39 13.39 -0.86
N ASP A 72 -9.82 13.54 0.39
CA ASP A 72 -9.46 14.65 1.27
C ASP A 72 -7.94 14.77 1.46
N GLN A 73 -7.24 13.65 1.67
CA GLN A 73 -5.78 13.65 1.79
C GLN A 73 -5.06 13.99 0.47
N ALA A 74 -5.59 13.54 -0.67
CA ALA A 74 -5.02 13.84 -1.98
C ALA A 74 -5.14 15.34 -2.32
N TYR A 75 -6.30 15.95 -2.05
CA TYR A 75 -6.50 17.39 -2.21
C TYR A 75 -5.69 18.22 -1.21
N PHE A 76 -5.52 17.72 0.02
CA PHE A 76 -4.70 18.41 1.03
C PHE A 76 -3.24 18.50 0.59
N ASN A 77 -2.65 17.38 0.17
CA ASN A 77 -1.27 17.35 -0.31
C ASN A 77 -1.10 18.22 -1.57
N ARG A 78 -2.07 18.19 -2.50
CA ARG A 78 -2.03 19.04 -3.70
C ARG A 78 -2.11 20.53 -3.36
N GLY A 79 -2.88 20.90 -2.33
CA GLY A 79 -2.94 22.24 -1.78
C GLY A 79 -1.60 22.69 -1.22
N LEU A 80 -0.91 21.81 -0.48
CA LEU A 80 0.45 22.09 0.02
C LEU A 80 1.44 22.33 -1.12
N THR A 81 1.40 21.53 -2.19
CA THR A 81 2.30 21.77 -3.33
C THR A 81 1.91 22.98 -4.16
N ALA A 82 0.62 23.33 -4.21
CA ALA A 82 0.15 24.53 -4.89
C ALA A 82 0.64 25.82 -4.22
N LEU A 83 1.03 25.79 -2.93
CA LEU A 83 1.66 26.93 -2.24
C LEU A 83 2.93 27.42 -2.94
N PHE A 84 3.59 26.53 -3.68
CA PHE A 84 4.81 26.84 -4.42
C PHE A 84 4.54 27.23 -5.89
N GLU A 85 3.29 27.11 -6.35
CA GLU A 85 2.87 27.48 -7.70
C GLU A 85 2.14 28.82 -7.66
N HIS A 86 0.95 28.82 -7.07
CA HIS A 86 0.03 29.95 -7.03
C HIS A 86 -0.83 29.87 -5.78
N ARG A 87 -0.94 30.99 -5.07
CA ARG A 87 -1.77 31.13 -3.87
C ARG A 87 -3.23 30.73 -4.11
N ASP A 88 -3.84 31.17 -5.21
CA ASP A 88 -5.25 30.88 -5.52
C ASP A 88 -5.50 29.39 -5.80
N SER A 89 -4.52 28.70 -6.40
CA SER A 89 -4.57 27.25 -6.61
C SER A 89 -4.58 26.51 -5.26
N ALA A 90 -3.71 26.92 -4.33
CA ALA A 90 -3.68 26.35 -2.99
C ALA A 90 -5.00 26.53 -2.24
N ILE A 91 -5.57 27.74 -2.27
CA ILE A 91 -6.88 28.03 -1.68
C ILE A 91 -7.95 27.08 -2.25
N THR A 92 -7.98 26.91 -3.57
CA THR A 92 -8.96 26.05 -4.25
C THR A 92 -8.87 24.60 -3.77
N HIS A 93 -7.66 24.06 -3.67
CA HIS A 93 -7.45 22.68 -3.22
C HIS A 93 -7.80 22.51 -1.74
N PHE A 94 -7.42 23.44 -0.86
CA PHE A 94 -7.80 23.37 0.56
C PHE A 94 -9.31 23.52 0.77
N GLN A 95 -9.98 24.40 0.01
CA GLN A 95 -11.44 24.48 0.02
C GLN A 95 -12.08 23.17 -0.40
N LYS A 96 -11.48 22.46 -1.37
CA LYS A 96 -11.97 21.15 -1.80
C LYS A 96 -11.90 20.12 -0.66
N VAL A 97 -10.82 20.11 0.14
CA VAL A 97 -10.72 19.26 1.35
C VAL A 97 -11.88 19.51 2.31
N VAL A 98 -12.15 20.78 2.61
CA VAL A 98 -13.26 21.17 3.50
C VAL A 98 -14.61 20.75 2.93
N SER A 99 -14.80 20.86 1.61
CA SER A 99 -16.05 20.43 0.96
C SER A 99 -16.25 18.91 0.96
N LEU A 100 -15.17 18.14 0.86
CA LEU A 100 -15.21 16.68 0.80
C LEU A 100 -15.39 16.05 2.19
N ALA A 101 -14.72 16.61 3.20
CA ALA A 101 -14.74 16.08 4.56
C ALA A 101 -14.80 17.23 5.57
N PRO A 102 -15.95 17.91 5.74
CA PRO A 102 -16.04 19.11 6.59
C PRO A 102 -15.75 18.83 8.07
N LYS A 103 -16.02 17.60 8.54
CA LYS A 103 -15.69 17.11 9.89
C LYS A 103 -14.44 16.21 9.90
N GLY A 104 -13.73 16.12 8.78
CA GLY A 104 -12.53 15.31 8.64
C GLY A 104 -11.34 15.93 9.38
N LYS A 105 -10.36 15.09 9.74
CA LYS A 105 -9.16 15.51 10.49
C LYS A 105 -8.40 16.65 9.77
N LEU A 106 -8.41 16.66 8.44
CA LEU A 106 -7.71 17.65 7.62
C LEU A 106 -8.51 18.94 7.36
N SER A 107 -9.79 18.97 7.70
CA SER A 107 -10.68 20.12 7.44
C SER A 107 -10.25 21.35 8.22
N GLN A 108 -9.97 21.20 9.52
CA GLN A 108 -9.56 22.31 10.38
C GLN A 108 -8.25 22.94 9.90
N ALA A 109 -7.26 22.10 9.58
CA ALA A 109 -5.98 22.56 9.02
C ALA A 109 -6.20 23.28 7.68
N SER A 110 -7.05 22.75 6.80
CA SER A 110 -7.37 23.36 5.51
C SER A 110 -8.07 24.72 5.66
N GLN A 111 -8.98 24.86 6.64
CA GLN A 111 -9.62 26.14 6.96
C GLN A 111 -8.60 27.18 7.45
N ALA A 112 -7.66 26.78 8.31
CA ALA A 112 -6.59 27.66 8.77
C ALA A 112 -5.72 28.15 7.61
N TRP A 113 -5.32 27.25 6.70
CA TRP A 113 -4.60 27.62 5.48
C TRP A 113 -5.38 28.60 4.62
N VAL A 114 -6.67 28.35 4.36
CA VAL A 114 -7.51 29.26 3.56
C VAL A 114 -7.60 30.65 4.20
N GLN A 115 -7.71 30.74 5.54
CA GLN A 115 -7.74 32.03 6.24
C GLN A 115 -6.41 32.78 6.09
N LEU A 116 -5.28 32.10 6.32
CA LEU A 116 -3.94 32.67 6.15
C LEU A 116 -3.70 33.14 4.71
N LEU A 117 -4.06 32.29 3.76
CA LEU A 117 -3.98 32.56 2.32
C LEU A 117 -5.01 33.59 1.85
N ARG A 118 -5.97 34.03 2.64
CA ARG A 118 -6.79 35.22 2.28
C ARG A 118 -6.28 36.48 2.95
N ALA A 119 -5.89 36.38 4.22
CA ALA A 119 -5.38 37.50 5.00
C ALA A 119 -4.16 38.17 4.34
N GLY A 120 -3.18 37.38 3.89
CA GLY A 120 -2.00 37.95 3.22
C GLY A 120 -2.25 38.51 1.81
N SER A 121 -3.46 38.41 1.24
CA SER A 121 -3.80 39.03 -0.05
C SER A 121 -4.36 40.44 0.14
N ASN A 122 -4.83 40.72 1.36
CA ASN A 122 -5.47 41.98 1.74
C ASN A 122 -4.53 42.90 2.53
N ALA A 123 -3.32 42.42 2.85
CA ALA A 123 -2.29 43.22 3.51
C ALA A 123 -1.74 44.26 2.51
N LYS A 124 -2.30 45.47 2.54
CA LYS A 124 -1.64 46.64 1.95
C LYS A 124 -0.43 47.00 2.84
N ASP A 125 0.66 47.45 2.21
CA ASP A 125 2.02 47.57 2.76
C ASP A 125 2.22 48.44 4.04
N GLY A 126 1.16 48.86 4.74
CA GLY A 126 1.22 49.67 5.97
C GLY A 126 0.73 49.00 7.26
N ASP A 127 -0.12 47.97 7.22
CA ASP A 127 -0.70 47.34 8.44
C ASP A 127 0.12 46.13 8.95
N SER A 128 1.33 45.97 8.41
CA SER A 128 2.06 44.70 8.36
C SER A 128 2.75 44.30 9.67
N TRP A 129 3.04 45.21 10.60
CA TRP A 129 3.90 44.86 11.73
C TRP A 129 3.20 44.04 12.83
N MET A 130 1.93 44.33 13.14
CA MET A 130 1.16 43.54 14.13
C MET A 130 0.81 42.16 13.57
N ALA A 131 0.39 42.10 12.30
CA ALA A 131 0.18 40.83 11.62
C ALA A 131 1.50 40.03 11.52
N ALA A 132 2.62 40.67 11.16
CA ALA A 132 3.93 40.04 11.15
C ALA A 132 4.39 39.61 12.55
N HIS A 133 4.07 40.34 13.62
CA HIS A 133 4.42 39.99 14.99
C HIS A 133 3.62 38.78 15.51
N TRP A 134 2.31 38.77 15.30
CA TRP A 134 1.45 37.63 15.67
C TRP A 134 1.76 36.40 14.81
N ASN A 135 1.99 36.61 13.51
CA ASN A 135 2.46 35.56 12.62
C ASN A 135 3.89 35.13 12.98
N ALA A 136 4.77 36.01 13.46
CA ALA A 136 6.15 35.64 13.81
C ALA A 136 6.20 34.65 14.98
N GLN A 137 5.34 34.80 15.99
CA GLN A 137 5.24 33.79 17.07
C GLN A 137 4.62 32.48 16.59
N ALA A 138 3.66 32.52 15.67
CA ALA A 138 3.09 31.32 15.07
C ALA A 138 4.14 30.62 14.18
N ILE A 139 4.82 31.37 13.32
CA ILE A 139 5.92 30.93 12.44
C ILE A 139 7.10 30.42 13.26
N ALA A 140 7.45 31.04 14.39
CA ALA A 140 8.53 30.55 15.25
C ALA A 140 8.18 29.18 15.86
N ARG A 141 6.93 29.00 16.33
CA ARG A 141 6.45 27.71 16.85
C ARG A 141 6.34 26.65 15.76
N GLU A 142 5.86 27.02 14.58
CA GLU A 142 5.81 26.13 13.42
C GLU A 142 7.21 25.80 12.92
N ARG A 143 8.18 26.73 12.95
CA ARG A 143 9.58 26.48 12.60
C ARG A 143 10.26 25.51 13.56
N GLU A 144 9.98 25.60 14.85
CA GLU A 144 10.48 24.62 15.83
C GLU A 144 9.89 23.23 15.55
N LEU A 145 8.57 23.15 15.36
CA LEU A 145 7.92 21.90 15.00
C LEU A 145 8.44 21.34 13.66
N LEU A 146 8.63 22.20 12.66
CA LEU A 146 9.16 21.82 11.36
C LEU A 146 10.58 21.27 11.50
N THR A 147 11.44 21.94 12.25
CA THR A 147 12.81 21.47 12.55
C THR A 147 12.77 20.08 13.20
N GLN A 148 11.92 19.89 14.22
CA GLN A 148 11.76 18.58 14.86
C GLN A 148 11.25 17.51 13.90
N THR A 149 10.29 17.84 13.03
CA THR A 149 9.79 16.88 12.03
C THR A 149 10.83 16.53 10.97
N VAL A 150 11.64 17.50 10.54
CA VAL A 150 12.73 17.28 9.59
C VAL A 150 13.80 16.38 10.23
N GLU A 151 14.16 16.61 11.48
CA GLU A 151 15.10 15.75 12.21
C GLU A 151 14.56 14.32 12.38
N TYR A 152 13.28 14.16 12.71
CA TYR A 152 12.64 12.85 12.81
C TYR A 152 12.66 12.12 11.46
N LEU A 153 12.25 12.80 10.38
CA LEU A 153 12.22 12.23 9.03
C LEU A 153 13.64 11.89 8.53
N ALA A 154 14.64 12.71 8.85
CA ALA A 154 16.04 12.42 8.52
C ALA A 154 16.53 11.15 9.22
N ARG A 155 16.19 10.97 10.50
CA ARG A 155 16.50 9.73 11.24
C ARG A 155 15.78 8.52 10.66
N GLU A 156 14.49 8.65 10.36
CA GLU A 156 13.69 7.59 9.73
C GLU A 156 14.25 7.19 8.37
N LEU A 157 14.66 8.16 7.53
CA LEU A 157 15.30 7.90 6.25
C LEU A 157 16.63 7.17 6.41
N LEU A 158 17.45 7.54 7.39
CA LEU A 158 18.71 6.84 7.68
C LEU A 158 18.48 5.40 8.14
N VAL A 159 17.48 5.16 8.99
CA VAL A 159 17.08 3.81 9.41
C VAL A 159 16.64 2.99 8.20
N ARG A 160 15.73 3.52 7.38
CA ARG A 160 15.26 2.88 6.14
C ARG A 160 16.40 2.59 5.17
N GLN A 161 17.36 3.51 5.04
CA GLN A 161 18.53 3.31 4.18
C GLN A 161 19.41 2.16 4.71
N GLY A 162 19.61 2.07 6.03
CA GLY A 162 20.30 0.95 6.66
C GLY A 162 19.61 -0.40 6.43
N GLU A 163 18.28 -0.45 6.59
CA GLU A 163 17.47 -1.65 6.30
C GLU A 163 17.61 -2.08 4.83
N LEU A 164 17.49 -1.13 3.90
CA LEU A 164 17.66 -1.41 2.46
C LEU A 164 19.06 -1.94 2.14
N GLN A 165 20.09 -1.41 2.80
CA GLN A 165 21.46 -1.87 2.62
C GLN A 165 21.69 -3.28 3.18
N GLN A 166 21.04 -3.61 4.31
CA GLN A 166 21.06 -4.96 4.87
C GLN A 166 20.32 -5.96 3.97
N ILE A 167 19.16 -5.59 3.42
CA ILE A 167 18.43 -6.42 2.46
C ILE A 167 19.27 -6.64 1.20
N ALA A 168 19.99 -5.61 0.74
CA ALA A 168 20.86 -5.74 -0.42
C ALA A 168 22.01 -6.73 -0.17
N SER A 169 22.63 -6.73 1.02
CA SER A 169 23.69 -7.69 1.36
C SER A 169 23.15 -9.11 1.59
N SER A 170 21.98 -9.26 2.22
CA SER A 170 21.35 -10.57 2.40
C SER A 170 20.90 -11.16 1.06
N LYS A 171 20.40 -10.32 0.15
CA LYS A 171 20.03 -10.73 -1.20
C LYS A 171 21.23 -11.30 -1.96
N GLU A 172 22.43 -10.72 -1.81
CA GLU A 172 23.64 -11.23 -2.44
C GLU A 172 24.02 -12.61 -1.91
N SER A 173 23.94 -12.82 -0.58
CA SER A 173 24.16 -14.16 -0.01
C SER A 173 23.11 -15.16 -0.47
N ASP A 174 21.83 -14.76 -0.53
CA ASP A 174 20.75 -15.62 -0.99
C ASP A 174 20.95 -16.01 -2.46
N LEU A 175 21.34 -15.06 -3.32
CA LEU A 175 21.66 -15.34 -4.72
C LEU A 175 22.81 -16.35 -4.85
N SER A 176 23.87 -16.21 -4.06
CA SER A 176 24.98 -17.17 -4.02
C SER A 176 24.52 -18.57 -3.57
N THR A 177 23.63 -18.66 -2.59
CA THR A 177 23.05 -19.96 -2.18
C THR A 177 22.18 -20.58 -3.26
N VAL A 178 21.36 -19.77 -3.95
CA VAL A 178 20.53 -20.24 -5.08
C VAL A 178 21.41 -20.75 -6.22
N GLU A 179 22.48 -20.05 -6.58
CA GLU A 179 23.44 -20.53 -7.58
C GLU A 179 24.08 -21.86 -7.18
N THR A 180 24.44 -22.02 -5.91
CA THR A 180 25.05 -23.25 -5.40
C THR A 180 24.07 -24.42 -5.47
N LEU A 181 22.84 -24.22 -5.00
CA LEU A 181 21.78 -25.24 -5.10
C LEU A 181 21.46 -25.59 -6.55
N GLN A 182 21.49 -24.62 -7.45
CA GLN A 182 21.28 -24.87 -8.88
C GLN A 182 22.40 -25.72 -9.49
N ARG A 183 23.65 -25.50 -9.09
CA ARG A 183 24.78 -26.37 -9.47
C ARG A 183 24.58 -27.78 -8.93
N GLU A 184 24.26 -27.94 -7.64
CA GLU A 184 24.03 -29.26 -7.04
C GLU A 184 22.87 -30.02 -7.69
N LEU A 185 21.76 -29.34 -8.00
CA LEU A 185 20.62 -29.96 -8.69
C LEU A 185 21.01 -30.40 -10.10
N SER A 186 21.80 -29.60 -10.82
CA SER A 186 22.30 -29.97 -12.15
C SER A 186 23.24 -31.18 -12.10
N GLU A 187 24.07 -31.30 -11.06
CA GLU A 187 24.94 -32.45 -10.84
C GLU A 187 24.13 -33.70 -10.45
N ARG A 188 23.15 -33.56 -9.55
CA ARG A 188 22.23 -34.65 -9.20
C ARG A 188 21.45 -35.12 -10.42
N GLN A 189 20.99 -34.22 -11.27
CA GLN A 189 20.30 -34.56 -12.51
C GLN A 189 21.22 -35.34 -13.46
N LYS A 190 22.46 -34.88 -13.70
CA LYS A 190 23.45 -35.62 -14.48
C LYS A 190 23.75 -36.99 -13.87
N LYS A 191 23.86 -37.09 -12.55
CA LYS A 191 24.08 -38.35 -11.84
C LYS A 191 22.87 -39.30 -11.97
N ILE A 192 21.65 -38.78 -11.93
CA ILE A 192 20.43 -39.54 -12.19
C ILE A 192 20.43 -40.04 -13.64
N GLU A 193 20.77 -39.19 -14.61
CA GLU A 193 20.87 -39.57 -16.02
C GLU A 193 21.97 -40.62 -16.26
N GLU A 194 23.11 -40.52 -15.58
CA GLU A 194 24.18 -41.52 -15.65
C GLU A 194 23.77 -42.85 -15.00
N LEU A 195 23.10 -42.80 -13.84
CA LEU A 195 22.54 -43.98 -13.17
C LEU A 195 21.38 -44.59 -13.96
N ALA A 196 20.57 -43.78 -14.63
CA ALA A 196 19.49 -44.21 -15.51
C ALA A 196 20.02 -44.75 -16.85
N GLY A 197 21.14 -44.23 -17.36
CA GLY A 197 21.84 -44.77 -18.53
C GLY A 197 22.59 -46.06 -18.22
N LYS A 198 23.09 -46.23 -16.98
CA LYS A 198 23.62 -47.49 -16.46
C LYS A 198 22.53 -48.48 -16.05
N LYS A 199 21.30 -48.01 -15.84
CA LYS A 199 20.11 -48.84 -15.71
C LYS A 199 19.64 -49.18 -17.12
N GLU A 200 20.14 -50.29 -17.64
CA GLU A 200 19.54 -50.98 -18.78
C GLU A 200 18.00 -50.91 -18.74
N PRO A 201 17.31 -50.95 -19.91
CA PRO A 201 15.89 -51.29 -19.95
C PRO A 201 15.66 -52.51 -19.05
N PRO A 202 14.53 -52.56 -18.33
CA PRO A 202 14.38 -53.34 -17.10
C PRO A 202 15.05 -54.70 -17.25
N ARG A 203 16.23 -54.88 -16.64
CA ARG A 203 16.71 -56.23 -16.36
C ARG A 203 15.68 -56.79 -15.38
N PRO A 204 14.98 -57.88 -15.71
CA PRO A 204 14.03 -58.53 -14.83
C PRO A 204 14.82 -59.19 -13.69
N GLY A 205 15.23 -58.40 -12.72
CA GLY A 205 15.94 -58.85 -11.51
C GLY A 205 15.02 -59.46 -10.47
N SER A 206 13.70 -59.39 -10.68
CA SER A 206 12.79 -60.42 -10.20
C SER A 206 12.60 -61.37 -11.36
N ASP A 207 13.21 -62.55 -11.30
CA ASP A 207 13.02 -63.61 -12.28
C ASP A 207 11.52 -63.66 -12.63
N PRO A 208 11.12 -63.47 -13.91
CA PRO A 208 9.70 -63.52 -14.27
C PRO A 208 9.13 -64.89 -13.89
N ALA A 209 9.96 -65.92 -13.87
CA ALA A 209 9.66 -67.24 -13.33
C ALA A 209 9.40 -67.24 -11.81
N MET A 210 10.13 -66.45 -11.01
CA MET A 210 9.88 -66.32 -9.57
C MET A 210 8.62 -65.50 -9.29
N VAL A 211 8.35 -64.45 -10.07
CA VAL A 211 7.09 -63.70 -9.99
C VAL A 211 5.91 -64.59 -10.37
N GLN A 212 6.02 -65.38 -11.45
CA GLN A 212 5.01 -66.36 -11.83
C GLN A 212 4.83 -67.48 -10.80
N ALA A 213 5.91 -67.96 -10.19
CA ALA A 213 5.84 -68.95 -9.12
C ALA A 213 5.14 -68.41 -7.88
N LEU A 214 5.43 -67.16 -7.49
CA LEU A 214 4.73 -66.47 -6.41
C LEU A 214 3.25 -66.26 -6.74
N GLN A 215 2.93 -65.87 -7.98
CA GLN A 215 1.54 -65.73 -8.46
C GLN A 215 0.78 -67.06 -8.34
N ALA A 216 1.38 -68.17 -8.80
CA ALA A 216 0.79 -69.50 -8.70
C ALA A 216 0.63 -69.95 -7.24
N GLN A 217 1.58 -69.58 -6.37
CA GLN A 217 1.50 -69.87 -4.95
C GLN A 217 0.37 -69.07 -4.27
N LEU A 218 0.14 -67.82 -4.68
CA LEU A 218 -0.99 -67.01 -4.21
C LEU A 218 -2.32 -67.63 -4.65
N GLU A 219 -2.46 -68.00 -5.93
CA GLU A 219 -3.67 -68.68 -6.44
C GLU A 219 -3.94 -70.01 -5.72
N GLN A 220 -2.89 -70.79 -5.43
CA GLN A 220 -3.02 -72.03 -4.66
C GLN A 220 -3.48 -71.76 -3.23
N ARG A 221 -2.97 -70.71 -2.59
CA ARG A 221 -3.40 -70.29 -1.25
C ARG A 221 -4.84 -69.80 -1.27
N ASP A 222 -5.25 -69.05 -2.29
CA ASP A 222 -6.62 -68.56 -2.43
C ASP A 222 -7.62 -69.69 -2.59
N LYS A 223 -7.31 -70.70 -3.42
CA LYS A 223 -8.12 -71.92 -3.52
C LYS A 223 -8.24 -72.66 -2.19
N LYS A 224 -7.16 -72.70 -1.40
CA LYS A 224 -7.18 -73.34 -0.08
C LYS A 224 -7.97 -72.52 0.94
N ILE A 225 -7.93 -71.19 0.84
CA ILE A 225 -8.78 -70.31 1.64
C ILE A 225 -10.25 -70.57 1.31
N GLU A 226 -10.61 -70.66 0.03
CA GLU A 226 -11.98 -70.93 -0.41
C GLU A 226 -12.50 -72.29 0.10
N GLU A 227 -11.70 -73.35 -0.04
CA GLU A 227 -12.03 -74.68 0.48
C GLU A 227 -12.24 -74.66 2.01
N LEU A 228 -11.32 -74.05 2.76
CA LEU A 228 -11.46 -73.93 4.21
C LEU A 228 -12.67 -73.06 4.61
N THR A 229 -13.00 -72.05 3.80
CA THR A 229 -14.20 -71.21 4.01
C THR A 229 -15.47 -72.04 3.82
N ASN A 230 -15.54 -72.86 2.77
CA ASN A 230 -16.66 -73.77 2.54
C ASN A 230 -16.82 -74.79 3.67
N GLN A 231 -15.70 -75.35 4.16
CA GLN A 231 -15.71 -76.27 5.29
C GLN A 231 -16.24 -75.60 6.57
N LEU A 232 -15.84 -74.34 6.82
CA LEU A 232 -16.33 -73.53 7.93
C LEU A 232 -17.84 -73.27 7.81
N GLU A 233 -18.34 -72.96 6.62
CA GLU A 233 -19.78 -72.79 6.39
C GLU A 233 -20.58 -74.07 6.58
N ALA A 234 -20.05 -75.21 6.11
CA ALA A 234 -20.65 -76.51 6.32
C ALA A 234 -20.70 -76.87 7.82
N LEU A 235 -19.61 -76.66 8.56
CA LEU A 235 -19.57 -76.86 10.01
C LEU A 235 -20.58 -75.96 10.73
N LYS A 236 -20.71 -74.70 10.30
CA LYS A 236 -21.68 -73.76 10.87
C LYS A 236 -23.12 -74.20 10.64
N ARG A 237 -23.44 -74.78 9.47
CA ARG A 237 -24.77 -75.36 9.22
C ARG A 237 -25.04 -76.54 10.15
N ILE A 238 -24.06 -77.41 10.36
CA ILE A 238 -24.18 -78.55 11.28
C ILE A 238 -24.39 -78.05 12.71
N ASP A 239 -23.62 -77.07 13.17
CA ASP A 239 -23.78 -76.47 14.52
C ASP A 239 -25.17 -75.85 14.70
N GLN A 240 -25.66 -75.13 13.68
CA GLN A 240 -27.01 -74.57 13.67
C GLN A 240 -28.10 -75.65 13.71
N GLU A 241 -27.98 -76.70 12.90
CA GLU A 241 -28.91 -77.84 12.92
C GLU A 241 -28.88 -78.57 14.28
N MET A 242 -27.70 -78.75 14.86
CA MET A 242 -27.55 -79.32 16.20
C MET A 242 -28.19 -78.42 17.25
N ARG A 243 -28.02 -77.10 17.16
CA ARG A 243 -28.63 -76.13 18.07
C ARG A 243 -30.15 -76.07 17.95
N GLU A 244 -30.68 -76.25 16.74
CA GLU A 244 -32.11 -76.39 16.49
C GLU A 244 -32.67 -77.69 17.09
N LYS A 245 -31.93 -78.80 16.94
CA LYS A 245 -32.28 -80.11 17.51
C LYS A 245 -32.07 -80.18 19.02
N ALA A 246 -31.20 -79.35 19.58
CA ALA A 246 -30.84 -79.34 21.01
C ALA A 246 -31.64 -78.35 21.85
N ARG A 247 -32.71 -77.70 21.35
CA ARG A 247 -33.64 -76.96 22.22
C ARG A 247 -34.40 -77.93 23.13
N PRO A 248 -34.21 -77.90 24.45
CA PRO A 248 -35.08 -78.62 25.39
C PRO A 248 -36.42 -77.88 25.49
N VAL A 249 -37.52 -78.65 25.51
CA VAL A 249 -38.90 -78.20 25.74
C VAL A 249 -38.96 -77.38 27.04
N ARG A 250 -39.44 -76.12 26.98
CA ARG A 250 -39.77 -75.34 28.17
C ARG A 250 -41.18 -75.72 28.67
N PRO A 251 -41.36 -76.23 29.90
CA PRO A 251 -42.67 -76.46 30.52
C PRO A 251 -43.43 -75.15 30.83
N PRO A 252 -44.74 -75.20 31.16
CA PRO A 252 -45.64 -74.05 31.11
C PRO A 252 -45.31 -72.95 32.12
N ALA A 253 -45.65 -71.71 31.76
CA ALA A 253 -45.35 -70.50 32.51
C ALA A 253 -46.07 -70.43 33.87
N PRO A 254 -45.38 -70.03 34.95
CA PRO A 254 -45.97 -69.44 36.14
C PRO A 254 -45.91 -67.90 36.10
N PRO A 255 -46.80 -67.21 36.85
CA PRO A 255 -47.07 -65.78 36.72
C PRO A 255 -45.99 -64.87 37.32
N ALA A 256 -45.93 -63.65 36.79
CA ALA A 256 -45.05 -62.56 37.20
C ALA A 256 -45.29 -62.08 38.63
N PRO A 257 -44.22 -61.67 39.33
CA PRO A 257 -44.30 -60.65 40.38
C PRO A 257 -43.62 -59.33 39.97
N LEU A 258 -44.15 -58.26 40.56
CA LEU A 258 -44.00 -56.85 40.23
C LEU A 258 -42.64 -56.23 40.63
N PRO A 259 -42.32 -55.03 40.10
CA PRO A 259 -41.06 -54.32 40.31
C PRO A 259 -40.95 -53.71 41.72
N LEU A 260 -39.77 -53.84 42.35
CA LEU A 260 -39.37 -53.05 43.51
C LEU A 260 -38.36 -51.98 43.09
N GLU A 261 -38.93 -50.79 42.92
CA GLU A 261 -38.46 -49.47 43.34
C GLU A 261 -37.17 -49.39 44.19
N GLY A 262 -36.30 -48.44 43.82
CA GLY A 262 -35.60 -47.60 44.79
C GLY A 262 -34.08 -47.79 44.91
N GLU A 263 -33.31 -47.00 44.18
CA GLU A 263 -32.07 -46.44 44.74
C GLU A 263 -31.85 -44.99 44.26
N PRO A 264 -31.81 -44.00 45.17
CA PRO A 264 -31.48 -42.61 44.84
C PRO A 264 -29.98 -42.36 44.98
N LYS A 265 -29.42 -41.61 44.03
CA LYS A 265 -28.01 -41.19 44.04
C LYS A 265 -27.91 -39.70 44.40
N PRO A 266 -27.10 -39.30 45.39
CA PRO A 266 -26.57 -37.93 45.49
C PRO A 266 -25.42 -37.69 44.51
#